data_AF-A0A6B0XW01-F1
#
_entry.id   AF-A0A6B0XW01-F1
#
_cell.length_a   1.000
_cell.length_b   1.000
_cell.length_c   1.000
_cell.angle_alpha   90.00
_cell.angle_beta   90.00
_cell.angle_gamma   90.00
#
_symmetry.space_group_name_H-M   'P 1'
#
loop_
_entity.id
_entity.type
_entity.pdbx_description
1 polymer ?
#
loop_
_entity_poly.entity_id
_entity_poly.type
_entity_poly.pdbx_seq_one_letter_code
_entity_poly.pdbx_strand_id
1 'polypeptide(L)'
;MEWGANAIFTIEGTEMEFQSYFKLAAPQTPEENCVAHNGSLIPIPGRDIMIQGWYQGGILLLDWTDPVNPVEIAYFDRGPVNPDRMQMGGSWSVYWYNGLIVNSEIARGLDILELVPSEALTQNEIDAANSVQLTHLNSQGQPIFEWPATFALARAYLDQLERHGGLAAARIDRLRAGLAEAEEMTGSGRADALRSLADGVSRGAGGAGDAAKVRMLADAVRSLADAGM
;
A
#
# COMPACT_ATOMS: atom_id res chain seq x y z
N MET A 1 -13.41 10.20 23.49
CA MET A 1 -13.52 9.08 22.53
C MET A 1 -12.27 8.20 22.60
N GLU A 2 -11.79 7.88 23.80
CA GLU A 2 -10.39 7.44 24.05
C GLU A 2 -10.22 5.92 24.23
N TRP A 3 -11.32 5.16 24.19
CA TRP A 3 -11.31 3.72 24.46
C TRP A 3 -11.50 2.95 23.16
N GLY A 4 -10.57 2.04 22.85
CA GLY A 4 -10.54 1.19 21.64
C GLY A 4 -10.18 1.94 20.36
N ALA A 5 -8.97 1.73 19.84
CA ALA A 5 -8.45 2.29 18.58
C ALA A 5 -7.07 1.68 18.26
N ASN A 6 -6.60 1.86 17.04
CA ASN A 6 -5.15 1.91 16.79
C ASN A 6 -4.63 3.26 17.26
N ALA A 7 -3.55 3.25 18.04
CA ALA A 7 -2.76 4.43 18.33
C ALA A 7 -1.57 4.47 17.36
N ILE A 8 -1.40 5.59 16.66
CA ILE A 8 -0.35 5.75 15.65
C ILE A 8 0.74 6.65 16.24
N PHE A 9 1.98 6.17 16.13
CA PHE A 9 3.16 6.87 16.61
C PHE A 9 4.21 6.93 15.51
N THR A 10 4.98 8.01 15.48
CA THR A 10 6.26 8.09 14.76
C THR A 10 7.40 7.87 15.75
N ILE A 11 8.58 7.53 15.23
CA ILE A 11 9.81 7.44 16.04
C ILE A 11 10.71 8.62 15.69
N GLU A 12 10.96 9.49 16.67
CA GLU A 12 11.93 10.58 16.57
C GLU A 12 13.14 10.27 17.44
N GLY A 13 14.25 9.88 16.81
CA GLY A 13 15.43 9.39 17.51
C GLY A 13 15.14 8.10 18.26
N THR A 14 14.93 8.20 19.58
CA THR A 14 14.60 7.07 20.46
C THR A 14 13.23 7.21 21.14
N GLU A 15 12.47 8.24 20.81
CA GLU A 15 11.19 8.54 21.44
C GLU A 15 10.03 8.21 20.49
N MET A 16 8.92 7.72 21.05
CA MET A 16 7.67 7.54 20.32
C MET A 16 6.82 8.79 20.45
N GLU A 17 6.52 9.42 19.32
CA GLU A 17 5.66 10.60 19.27
C GLU A 17 4.26 10.21 18.81
N PHE A 18 3.26 10.48 19.66
CA PHE A 18 1.87 10.22 19.34
C PHE A 18 1.40 11.14 18.21
N GLN A 19 0.77 10.56 17.18
CA GLN A 19 0.26 11.31 16.04
C GLN A 19 -1.27 11.36 16.05
N SER A 20 -1.92 10.20 16.07
CA SER A 20 -3.37 10.12 15.97
C SER A 20 -3.92 8.80 16.48
N TYR A 21 -5.24 8.74 16.57
CA TYR A 21 -5.98 7.48 16.71
C TYR A 21 -6.70 7.17 15.40
N PHE A 22 -6.67 5.91 14.99
CA PHE A 22 -7.56 5.39 13.95
C PHE A 22 -8.58 4.42 14.55
N LYS A 23 -9.83 4.54 14.12
CA LYS A 23 -10.91 3.60 14.44
C LYS A 23 -11.66 3.24 13.16
N LEU A 24 -12.14 2.01 13.09
CA LEU A 24 -13.09 1.54 12.08
C LEU A 24 -14.22 2.58 11.88
N ALA A 25 -14.47 2.96 10.63
CA ALA A 25 -15.53 3.92 10.30
C ALA A 25 -16.92 3.27 10.27
N ALA A 26 -16.98 1.97 9.98
CA ALA A 26 -18.22 1.22 9.86
C ALA A 26 -19.04 1.22 11.17
N PRO A 27 -20.34 1.57 11.12
CA PRO A 27 -21.20 1.46 12.28
C PRO A 27 -21.40 -0.02 12.65
N GLN A 28 -21.30 -0.31 13.94
CA GLN A 28 -21.48 -1.65 14.51
C GLN A 28 -22.80 -1.73 15.27
N THR A 29 -23.44 -2.90 15.25
CA THR A 29 -24.64 -3.15 16.07
C THR A 29 -24.25 -3.58 17.48
N PRO A 30 -25.16 -3.51 18.46
CA PRO A 30 -24.94 -4.07 19.80
C PRO A 30 -24.74 -5.59 19.84
N GLU A 31 -24.89 -6.30 18.72
CA GLU A 31 -24.72 -7.75 18.60
C GLU A 31 -23.32 -8.13 18.10
N GLU A 32 -22.43 -7.15 17.91
CA GLU A 32 -21.10 -7.34 17.36
C GLU A 32 -19.99 -7.16 18.40
N ASN A 33 -19.05 -8.11 18.47
CA ASN A 33 -17.77 -7.89 19.14
C ASN A 33 -16.80 -7.21 18.16
N CYS A 34 -16.25 -6.06 18.56
CA CYS A 34 -15.34 -5.27 17.74
C CYS A 34 -14.10 -4.87 18.54
N VAL A 35 -12.93 -5.24 18.03
CA VAL A 35 -11.63 -4.81 18.56
C VAL A 35 -10.63 -4.74 17.41
N ALA A 36 -9.78 -3.71 17.40
CA ALA A 36 -8.61 -3.71 16.54
C ALA A 36 -7.75 -4.93 16.87
N HIS A 37 -7.51 -5.78 15.89
CA HIS A 37 -6.76 -7.02 16.06
C HIS A 37 -5.56 -7.06 15.09
N ASN A 38 -4.82 -8.17 15.07
CA ASN A 38 -3.62 -8.34 14.27
C ASN A 38 -3.78 -7.82 12.83
N GLY A 39 -2.74 -7.14 12.35
CA GLY A 39 -2.64 -6.70 10.97
C GLY A 39 -1.35 -7.13 10.30
N SER A 40 -1.31 -6.95 8.99
CA SER A 40 -0.22 -7.35 8.10
C SER A 40 0.02 -6.24 7.08
N LEU A 41 1.28 -5.82 6.96
CA LEU A 41 1.68 -4.82 5.97
C LEU A 41 1.46 -5.34 4.56
N ILE A 42 1.00 -4.45 3.67
CA ILE A 42 0.93 -4.69 2.23
C ILE A 42 2.05 -3.87 1.59
N PRO A 43 2.93 -4.46 0.76
CA PRO A 43 4.08 -3.77 0.19
C PRO A 43 3.71 -2.82 -0.97
N ILE A 44 2.75 -1.91 -0.75
CA ILE A 44 2.50 -0.82 -1.70
C ILE A 44 3.72 0.13 -1.64
N PRO A 45 4.44 0.37 -2.76
CA PRO A 45 5.69 1.12 -2.73
C PRO A 45 5.46 2.57 -2.29
N GLY A 46 6.28 3.03 -1.33
CA GLY A 46 6.25 4.41 -0.82
C GLY A 46 5.00 4.78 -0.03
N ARG A 47 4.25 3.79 0.48
CA ARG A 47 3.07 3.98 1.31
C ARG A 47 3.09 3.00 2.48
N ASP A 48 2.52 3.43 3.60
CA ASP A 48 2.34 2.60 4.79
C ASP A 48 0.90 2.10 4.85
N ILE A 49 0.70 0.88 4.32
CA ILE A 49 -0.63 0.24 4.20
C ILE A 49 -0.63 -1.13 4.89
N MET A 50 -1.73 -1.45 5.58
CA MET A 50 -1.94 -2.67 6.37
C MET A 50 -3.36 -3.15 6.17
N ILE A 51 -3.50 -4.46 5.98
CA ILE A 51 -4.76 -5.14 6.20
C ILE A 51 -4.86 -5.52 7.68
N GLN A 52 -5.96 -5.18 8.33
CA GLN A 52 -6.17 -5.44 9.76
C GLN A 52 -7.53 -6.06 10.02
N GLY A 53 -7.59 -7.02 10.94
CA GLY A 53 -8.84 -7.61 11.43
C GLY A 53 -9.47 -6.78 12.54
N TRP A 54 -10.80 -6.67 12.52
CA TRP A 54 -11.62 -5.92 13.47
C TRP A 54 -12.72 -6.77 14.11
N TYR A 55 -12.47 -8.08 14.29
CA TYR A 55 -13.49 -9.04 14.70
C TYR A 55 -14.73 -8.93 13.80
N GLN A 56 -15.93 -8.74 14.36
CA GLN A 56 -17.17 -8.70 13.57
C GLN A 56 -17.28 -7.41 12.74
N GLY A 57 -16.39 -6.43 12.94
CA GLY A 57 -16.17 -5.34 11.98
C GLY A 57 -15.39 -5.74 10.73
N GLY A 58 -15.11 -7.02 10.54
CA GLY A 58 -14.49 -7.56 9.35
C GLY A 58 -12.98 -7.29 9.27
N ILE A 59 -12.51 -7.00 8.06
CA ILE A 59 -11.14 -6.56 7.79
C ILE A 59 -11.17 -5.23 7.04
N LEU A 60 -10.16 -4.39 7.24
CA LEU A 60 -9.98 -3.15 6.50
C LEU A 60 -8.54 -2.91 6.10
N LEU A 61 -8.36 -2.18 5.00
CA LEU A 61 -7.08 -1.60 4.60
C LEU A 61 -6.98 -0.20 5.20
N LEU A 62 -5.99 -0.04 6.07
CA LEU A 62 -5.59 1.24 6.64
C LEU A 62 -4.42 1.79 5.83
N ASP A 63 -4.54 3.03 5.35
CA ASP A 63 -3.40 3.82 4.89
C ASP A 63 -3.06 4.85 5.97
N TRP A 64 -1.86 4.73 6.57
CA TRP A 64 -1.33 5.69 7.53
C TRP A 64 -0.02 6.33 7.06
N THR A 65 0.19 6.39 5.73
CA THR A 65 1.32 7.11 5.13
C THR A 65 1.40 8.56 5.64
N ASP A 66 0.23 9.18 5.87
CA ASP A 66 0.11 10.38 6.71
C ASP A 66 -0.34 9.96 8.12
N PRO A 67 0.57 9.91 9.11
CA PRO A 67 0.25 9.37 10.43
C PRO A 67 -0.68 10.28 11.25
N VAL A 68 -0.87 11.55 10.87
CA VAL A 68 -1.84 12.44 11.51
C VAL A 68 -3.24 12.35 10.87
N ASN A 69 -3.36 11.82 9.65
CA ASN A 69 -4.62 11.63 8.94
C ASN A 69 -4.75 10.20 8.35
N PRO A 70 -4.77 9.15 9.18
CA PRO A 70 -4.95 7.79 8.71
C PRO A 70 -6.34 7.60 8.09
N VAL A 71 -6.43 6.87 6.99
CA VAL A 71 -7.68 6.66 6.25
C VAL A 71 -7.94 5.18 5.95
N GLU A 72 -9.20 4.79 6.04
CA GLU A 72 -9.68 3.51 5.52
C GLU A 72 -9.80 3.61 3.99
N ILE A 73 -9.18 2.69 3.25
CA ILE A 73 -9.17 2.72 1.77
C ILE A 73 -9.91 1.54 1.12
N ALA A 74 -10.22 0.50 1.89
CA ALA A 74 -11.07 -0.62 1.50
C ALA A 74 -11.46 -1.42 2.75
N TYR A 75 -12.55 -2.18 2.66
CA TYR A 75 -12.96 -3.10 3.72
C TYR A 75 -13.66 -4.33 3.14
N PHE A 76 -13.73 -5.39 3.93
CA PHE A 76 -14.57 -6.54 3.71
C PHE A 76 -15.18 -6.95 5.04
N ASP A 77 -16.51 -6.92 5.10
CA ASP A 77 -17.27 -7.24 6.28
C ASP A 77 -18.44 -8.16 5.93
N ARG A 78 -18.63 -9.20 6.76
CA ARG A 78 -19.73 -10.17 6.65
C ARG A 78 -20.88 -9.82 7.61
N GLY A 79 -20.72 -8.78 8.43
CA GLY A 79 -21.65 -8.38 9.49
C GLY A 79 -21.73 -9.39 10.64
N PRO A 80 -22.76 -9.25 11.50
CA PRO A 80 -22.90 -10.07 12.68
C PRO A 80 -23.09 -11.55 12.33
N VAL A 81 -22.45 -12.44 13.08
CA VAL A 81 -22.62 -13.89 13.00
C VAL A 81 -24.07 -14.27 13.29
N ASN A 82 -24.74 -13.50 14.17
CA ASN A 82 -26.17 -13.63 14.42
C ASN A 82 -26.80 -12.24 14.60
N PRO A 83 -27.82 -11.87 13.81
CA PRO A 83 -28.41 -10.53 13.86
C PRO A 83 -29.28 -10.28 15.11
N ASP A 84 -29.68 -11.33 15.83
CA ASP A 84 -30.63 -11.24 16.95
C ASP A 84 -29.95 -11.37 18.33
N ARG A 85 -28.67 -11.75 18.39
CA ARG A 85 -27.92 -11.89 19.65
C ARG A 85 -26.41 -11.79 19.46
N MET A 86 -25.73 -11.19 20.43
CA MET A 86 -24.27 -11.16 20.46
C MET A 86 -23.68 -12.57 20.58
N GLN A 87 -22.71 -12.87 19.71
CA GLN A 87 -21.86 -14.05 19.76
C GLN A 87 -20.42 -13.66 19.45
N MET A 88 -19.45 -14.47 19.91
CA MET A 88 -18.06 -14.29 19.51
C MET A 88 -17.91 -14.68 18.04
N GLY A 89 -17.38 -13.76 17.23
CA GLY A 89 -17.14 -13.99 15.81
C GLY A 89 -16.17 -12.97 15.23
N GLY A 90 -16.02 -13.06 13.91
CA GLY A 90 -15.28 -12.10 13.12
C GLY A 90 -13.82 -12.47 12.86
N SER A 91 -13.12 -11.57 12.16
CA SER A 91 -11.76 -11.80 11.68
C SER A 91 -10.77 -11.87 12.82
N TRP A 92 -10.16 -13.05 13.02
CA TRP A 92 -9.15 -13.32 14.04
C TRP A 92 -7.74 -13.09 13.53
N SER A 93 -7.45 -13.35 12.27
CA SER A 93 -6.11 -13.10 11.74
C SER A 93 -6.18 -12.88 10.25
N VAL A 94 -5.55 -11.82 9.78
CA VAL A 94 -5.50 -11.49 8.35
C VAL A 94 -4.07 -11.17 7.94
N TYR A 95 -3.65 -11.75 6.82
CA TYR A 95 -2.29 -11.63 6.32
C TYR A 95 -2.27 -11.38 4.83
N TRP A 96 -1.42 -10.46 4.38
CA TRP A 96 -1.03 -10.40 2.98
C TRP A 96 0.12 -11.38 2.73
N TYR A 97 0.02 -12.22 1.70
CA TYR A 97 1.07 -13.16 1.31
C TYR A 97 1.09 -13.33 -0.21
N ASN A 98 2.13 -12.77 -0.85
CA ASN A 98 2.41 -12.91 -2.28
C ASN A 98 1.21 -12.59 -3.19
N GLY A 99 0.49 -11.51 -2.84
CA GLY A 99 -0.66 -10.99 -3.59
C GLY A 99 -2.04 -11.47 -3.12
N LEU A 100 -2.08 -12.42 -2.19
CA LEU A 100 -3.33 -12.88 -1.56
C LEU A 100 -3.49 -12.28 -0.18
N ILE A 101 -4.72 -11.93 0.18
CA ILE A 101 -5.14 -11.63 1.54
C ILE A 101 -5.82 -12.89 2.10
N VAL A 102 -5.20 -13.48 3.12
CA VAL A 102 -5.67 -14.69 3.78
C VAL A 102 -6.28 -14.29 5.11
N ASN A 103 -7.61 -14.36 5.22
CA ASN A 103 -8.37 -13.97 6.40
C ASN A 103 -9.01 -15.19 7.07
N SER A 104 -8.64 -15.43 8.33
CA SER A 104 -9.23 -16.46 9.19
C SER A 104 -10.22 -15.82 10.15
N GLU A 105 -11.47 -16.27 10.08
CA GLU A 105 -12.62 -15.81 10.84
C GLU A 105 -13.00 -16.88 11.87
N ILE A 106 -13.32 -16.46 13.11
CA ILE A 106 -13.53 -17.33 14.29
C ILE A 106 -14.62 -18.40 14.08
N ALA A 107 -15.75 -18.04 13.49
CA ALA A 107 -16.98 -18.83 13.40
C ALA A 107 -17.31 -19.33 11.98
N ARG A 108 -16.85 -18.64 10.94
CA ARG A 108 -17.24 -18.77 9.53
C ARG A 108 -16.09 -19.25 8.64
N GLY A 109 -14.88 -19.39 9.17
CA GLY A 109 -13.77 -20.06 8.50
C GLY A 109 -12.87 -19.11 7.71
N LEU A 110 -12.53 -19.48 6.47
CA LEU A 110 -11.45 -18.86 5.69
C LEU A 110 -11.99 -18.04 4.51
N ASP A 111 -11.43 -16.85 4.34
CA ASP A 111 -11.56 -16.01 3.15
C ASP A 111 -10.19 -15.86 2.48
N ILE A 112 -10.16 -16.01 1.15
CA ILE A 112 -9.00 -15.68 0.31
C ILE A 112 -9.43 -14.57 -0.64
N LEU A 113 -8.78 -13.42 -0.51
CA LEU A 113 -9.15 -12.20 -1.19
C LEU A 113 -7.97 -11.67 -2.00
N GLU A 114 -8.26 -10.87 -3.02
CA GLU A 114 -7.27 -10.17 -3.83
C GLU A 114 -7.62 -8.68 -3.85
N LEU A 115 -6.59 -7.84 -3.96
CA LEU A 115 -6.80 -6.42 -4.20
C LEU A 115 -7.22 -6.19 -5.65
N VAL A 116 -8.15 -5.26 -5.83
CA VAL A 116 -8.56 -4.77 -7.15
C VAL A 116 -8.33 -3.26 -7.22
N PRO A 117 -8.08 -2.70 -8.41
CA PRO A 117 -7.91 -1.27 -8.56
C PRO A 117 -9.11 -0.47 -8.05
N SER A 118 -8.83 0.69 -7.46
CA SER A 118 -9.80 1.65 -6.94
C SER A 118 -9.26 3.08 -7.08
N GLU A 119 -10.03 4.07 -6.62
CA GLU A 119 -9.54 5.45 -6.52
C GLU A 119 -8.32 5.58 -5.59
N ALA A 120 -8.22 4.72 -4.57
CA ALA A 120 -7.15 4.74 -3.58
C ALA A 120 -5.93 3.88 -3.98
N LEU A 121 -6.08 2.92 -4.90
CA LEU A 121 -5.03 1.99 -5.34
C LEU A 121 -5.09 1.74 -6.84
N THR A 122 -4.01 2.03 -7.58
CA THR A 122 -3.94 1.72 -9.02
C THR A 122 -3.49 0.29 -9.28
N GLN A 123 -3.72 -0.20 -10.50
CA GLN A 123 -3.21 -1.52 -10.90
C GLN A 123 -1.67 -1.60 -10.79
N ASN A 124 -0.94 -0.52 -11.12
CA ASN A 124 0.52 -0.51 -11.02
C ASN A 124 1.00 -0.63 -9.56
N GLU A 125 0.28 -0.04 -8.60
CA GLU A 125 0.59 -0.20 -7.17
C GLU A 125 0.37 -1.64 -6.70
N ILE A 126 -0.72 -2.27 -7.15
CA ILE A 126 -1.02 -3.68 -6.85
C ILE A 126 0.03 -4.59 -7.49
N ASP A 127 0.39 -4.36 -8.75
CA ASP A 127 1.39 -5.15 -9.47
C ASP A 127 2.79 -5.00 -8.84
N ALA A 128 3.15 -3.77 -8.42
CA ALA A 128 4.40 -3.53 -7.71
C ALA A 128 4.42 -4.27 -6.36
N ALA A 129 3.33 -4.24 -5.60
CA ALA A 129 3.23 -5.00 -4.35
C ALA A 129 3.32 -6.51 -4.58
N ASN A 130 2.65 -7.03 -5.61
CA ASN A 130 2.67 -8.45 -5.96
C ASN A 130 4.03 -8.91 -6.51
N SER A 131 4.88 -7.99 -6.97
CA SER A 131 6.26 -8.30 -7.36
C SER A 131 7.15 -8.66 -6.15
N VAL A 132 6.75 -8.30 -4.93
CA VAL A 132 7.38 -8.76 -3.70
C VAL A 132 6.97 -10.20 -3.44
N GLN A 133 7.94 -11.11 -3.41
CA GLN A 133 7.72 -12.54 -3.20
C GLN A 133 8.49 -13.01 -1.98
N LEU A 134 7.76 -13.50 -0.99
CA LEU A 134 8.29 -13.98 0.27
C LEU A 134 8.32 -15.51 0.25
N THR A 135 9.44 -16.09 0.69
CA THR A 135 9.54 -17.53 0.97
C THR A 135 9.06 -17.88 2.38
N HIS A 136 9.10 -16.89 3.28
CA HIS A 136 8.63 -16.98 4.65
C HIS A 136 8.14 -15.60 5.09
N LEU A 137 7.01 -15.55 5.80
CA LEU A 137 6.48 -14.34 6.41
C LEU A 137 6.09 -14.61 7.86
N ASN A 138 6.64 -13.81 8.76
CA ASN A 138 6.11 -13.58 10.09
C ASN A 138 5.53 -12.15 10.13
N SER A 139 4.20 -12.02 10.04
CA SER A 139 3.53 -10.72 9.98
C SER A 139 3.77 -9.86 11.22
N GLN A 140 4.03 -10.48 12.39
CA GLN A 140 4.35 -9.75 13.62
C GLN A 140 5.76 -9.13 13.58
N GLY A 141 6.63 -9.61 12.71
CA GLY A 141 7.98 -9.08 12.53
C GLY A 141 8.05 -7.81 11.68
N GLN A 142 6.97 -7.45 10.97
CA GLN A 142 6.89 -6.26 10.10
C GLN A 142 8.16 -6.05 9.27
N PRO A 143 8.51 -7.00 8.37
CA PRO A 143 9.76 -6.94 7.63
C PRO A 143 9.80 -5.70 6.72
N ILE A 144 11.02 -5.22 6.47
CA ILE A 144 11.27 -4.25 5.40
C ILE A 144 11.13 -4.99 4.07
N PHE A 145 10.29 -4.45 3.18
CA PHE A 145 10.13 -4.99 1.84
C PHE A 145 11.13 -4.38 0.86
N GLU A 146 11.56 -5.19 -0.09
CA GLU A 146 12.37 -4.77 -1.24
C GLU A 146 11.61 -5.09 -2.52
N TRP A 147 11.55 -4.12 -3.43
CA TRP A 147 10.84 -4.26 -4.68
C TRP A 147 11.83 -4.55 -5.82
N PRO A 148 11.61 -5.58 -6.64
CA PRO A 148 12.38 -5.77 -7.86
C PRO A 148 12.14 -4.61 -8.83
N ALA A 149 13.14 -4.33 -9.67
CA ALA A 149 13.03 -3.32 -10.73
C ALA A 149 11.99 -3.76 -11.78
N THR A 150 10.81 -3.15 -11.75
CA THR A 150 9.71 -3.43 -12.69
C THR A 150 9.12 -2.13 -13.21
N PHE A 151 8.53 -2.15 -14.41
CA PHE A 151 7.79 -0.98 -14.92
C PHE A 151 6.58 -0.66 -14.05
N ALA A 152 5.95 -1.68 -13.45
CA ALA A 152 4.89 -1.49 -12.46
C ALA A 152 5.36 -0.63 -11.29
N LEU A 153 6.55 -0.88 -10.73
CA LEU A 153 7.11 -0.05 -9.64
C LEU A 153 7.30 1.41 -10.07
N ALA A 154 7.89 1.65 -11.24
CA ALA A 154 8.07 3.02 -11.74
C ALA A 154 6.71 3.71 -11.99
N ARG A 155 5.75 3.00 -12.59
CA ARG A 155 4.40 3.53 -12.84
C ARG A 155 3.61 3.76 -11.55
N ALA A 156 3.81 2.95 -10.51
CA ALA A 156 3.17 3.13 -9.21
C ALA A 156 3.55 4.47 -8.59
N TYR A 157 4.84 4.84 -8.58
CA TYR A 157 5.26 6.17 -8.13
C TYR A 157 4.70 7.29 -9.00
N LEU A 158 4.62 7.08 -10.32
CA LEU A 158 4.06 8.07 -11.24
C LEU A 158 2.56 8.29 -11.00
N ASP A 159 1.80 7.22 -10.78
CA ASP A 159 0.36 7.27 -10.48
C ASP A 159 0.09 7.96 -9.15
N GLN A 160 0.93 7.71 -8.13
CA GLN A 160 0.86 8.43 -6.86
C GLN A 160 1.19 9.93 -7.00
N LEU A 161 2.19 10.29 -7.82
CA LEU A 161 2.52 11.69 -8.11
C LEU A 161 1.38 12.39 -8.85
N GLU A 162 0.66 11.69 -9.73
CA GLU A 162 -0.53 12.22 -10.38
C GLU A 162 -1.66 12.44 -9.36
N ARG A 163 -1.98 11.43 -8.55
CA ARG A 163 -3.07 11.46 -7.56
C ARG A 163 -2.92 12.60 -6.55
N HIS A 164 -1.70 12.89 -6.12
CA HIS A 164 -1.43 13.91 -5.09
C HIS A 164 -0.92 15.24 -5.67
N GLY A 165 -0.97 15.42 -7.00
CA GLY A 165 -0.52 16.67 -7.63
C GLY A 165 0.98 16.93 -7.46
N GLY A 166 1.79 15.89 -7.28
CA GLY A 166 3.24 15.99 -7.13
C GLY A 166 3.96 16.43 -8.40
N LEU A 167 3.36 16.23 -9.58
CA LEU A 167 3.85 16.71 -10.88
C LEU A 167 2.72 17.26 -11.74
N ALA A 168 3.04 18.18 -12.65
CA ALA A 168 2.09 18.70 -13.64
C ALA A 168 1.62 17.60 -14.61
N ALA A 169 0.36 17.62 -15.03
CA ALA A 169 -0.23 16.62 -15.93
C ALA A 169 0.60 16.37 -17.21
N ALA A 170 1.02 17.44 -17.90
CA ALA A 170 1.88 17.32 -19.09
C ALA A 170 3.26 16.70 -18.83
N ARG A 171 3.73 16.69 -17.56
CA ARG A 171 4.93 15.97 -17.14
C ARG A 171 4.60 14.49 -16.94
N ILE A 172 3.48 14.17 -16.27
CA ILE A 172 2.99 12.81 -16.09
C ILE A 172 2.85 12.10 -17.44
N ASP A 173 2.15 12.72 -18.40
CA ASP A 173 1.91 12.13 -19.73
C ASP A 173 3.21 11.79 -20.47
N ARG A 174 4.19 12.70 -20.42
CA ARG A 174 5.50 12.49 -21.05
C ARG A 174 6.28 11.35 -20.39
N LEU A 175 6.25 11.25 -19.07
CA LEU A 175 6.93 10.17 -18.34
C LEU A 175 6.25 8.82 -18.60
N ARG A 176 4.92 8.79 -18.63
CA ARG A 176 4.14 7.59 -18.95
C ARG A 176 4.44 7.10 -20.37
N ALA A 177 4.49 8.01 -21.35
CA ALA A 177 4.89 7.68 -22.72
C ALA A 177 6.33 7.17 -22.81
N GLY A 178 7.28 7.82 -22.13
CA GLY A 178 8.68 7.39 -22.12
C GLY A 178 8.90 6.02 -21.48
N LEU A 179 8.16 5.70 -20.41
CA LEU A 179 8.17 4.37 -19.80
C LEU A 179 7.60 3.30 -20.74
N ALA A 180 6.49 3.61 -21.44
CA ALA A 180 5.89 2.69 -22.41
C ALA A 180 6.82 2.43 -23.60
N GLU A 181 7.45 3.47 -24.15
CA GLU A 181 8.42 3.31 -25.24
C GLU A 181 9.62 2.46 -24.79
N ALA A 182 10.19 2.75 -23.62
CA ALA A 182 11.33 2.01 -23.10
C ALA A 182 11.01 0.54 -22.78
N GLU A 183 9.76 0.21 -22.44
CA GLU A 183 9.33 -1.17 -22.18
C GLU A 183 9.37 -2.05 -23.44
N GLU A 184 9.01 -1.48 -24.59
CA GLU A 184 9.06 -2.14 -25.90
C GLU A 184 10.49 -2.28 -26.46
N MET A 185 11.45 -1.54 -25.90
CA MET A 185 12.86 -1.60 -26.30
C MET A 185 13.60 -2.77 -25.64
N THR A 186 14.76 -3.10 -26.20
CA THR A 186 15.68 -4.11 -25.64
C THR A 186 17.15 -3.66 -25.77
N GLY A 187 18.04 -4.30 -25.02
CA GLY A 187 19.48 -4.06 -25.09
C GLY A 187 19.92 -2.65 -24.64
N SER A 188 21.08 -2.20 -25.13
CA SER A 188 21.70 -0.93 -24.71
C SER A 188 20.83 0.29 -25.00
N GLY A 189 20.06 0.28 -26.11
CA GLY A 189 19.15 1.37 -26.45
C GLY A 189 18.08 1.59 -25.39
N ARG A 190 17.53 0.52 -24.80
CA ARG A 190 16.60 0.61 -23.66
C ARG A 190 17.28 1.22 -22.44
N ALA A 191 18.47 0.74 -22.09
CA ALA A 191 19.20 1.23 -20.93
C ALA A 191 19.51 2.74 -21.05
N ASP A 192 19.93 3.21 -22.23
CA ASP A 192 20.23 4.62 -22.47
C ASP A 192 18.96 5.50 -22.42
N ALA A 193 17.84 5.01 -22.98
CA ALA A 193 16.56 5.69 -22.90
C ALA A 193 16.08 5.85 -21.45
N LEU A 194 16.18 4.79 -20.63
CA LEU A 194 15.80 4.80 -19.23
C LEU A 194 16.71 5.72 -18.39
N ARG A 195 18.03 5.71 -18.62
CA ARG A 195 18.97 6.64 -17.95
C ARG A 195 18.63 8.09 -18.26
N SER A 196 18.39 8.40 -19.54
CA SER A 196 17.97 9.74 -19.97
C SER A 196 16.64 10.17 -19.32
N LEU A 197 15.67 9.25 -19.25
CA LEU A 197 14.39 9.48 -18.59
C LEU A 197 14.57 9.77 -17.10
N ALA A 198 15.34 8.95 -16.38
CA ALA A 198 15.60 9.11 -14.95
C ALA A 198 16.32 10.43 -14.62
N ASP A 199 17.30 10.83 -15.45
CA ASP A 199 17.98 12.12 -15.30
C ASP A 199 17.03 13.29 -15.55
N GLY A 200 16.13 13.13 -16.53
CA GLY A 200 15.02 14.05 -16.75
C GLY A 200 14.17 14.21 -15.49
N VAL A 201 13.67 13.10 -14.93
CA VAL A 201 12.86 13.07 -13.69
C VAL A 201 13.61 13.77 -12.56
N SER A 202 14.87 13.41 -12.32
CA SER A 202 15.69 13.96 -11.22
C SER A 202 15.87 15.47 -11.31
N ARG A 203 16.12 16.02 -12.50
CA ARG A 203 16.22 17.48 -12.70
C ARG A 203 14.92 18.21 -12.35
N GLY A 204 13.77 17.53 -12.41
CA GLY A 204 12.46 18.10 -12.08
C GLY A 204 12.11 18.08 -10.60
N ALA A 205 12.88 17.37 -9.75
CA ALA A 205 12.50 17.13 -8.35
C ALA A 205 12.38 18.42 -7.52
N GLY A 206 13.27 19.41 -7.74
CA GLY A 206 13.30 20.64 -6.95
C GLY A 206 12.07 21.55 -7.10
N GLY A 207 11.27 21.37 -8.15
CA GLY A 207 10.03 22.14 -8.39
C GLY A 207 8.76 21.29 -8.27
N ALA A 208 8.87 20.05 -7.81
CA ALA A 208 7.75 19.13 -7.67
C ALA A 208 7.00 19.36 -6.35
N GLY A 209 5.69 19.06 -6.34
CA GLY A 209 4.89 19.06 -5.11
C GLY A 209 5.31 17.95 -4.12
N ASP A 210 5.96 16.89 -4.62
CA ASP A 210 6.53 15.81 -3.83
C ASP A 210 7.93 15.43 -4.35
N ALA A 211 8.94 16.17 -3.91
CA ALA A 211 10.33 15.96 -4.33
C ALA A 211 10.92 14.61 -3.85
N ALA A 212 10.37 14.01 -2.79
CA ALA A 212 10.83 12.72 -2.30
C ALA A 212 10.38 11.61 -3.25
N LYS A 213 9.09 11.59 -3.60
CA LYS A 213 8.53 10.59 -4.52
C LYS A 213 9.03 10.72 -5.95
N VAL A 214 9.33 11.95 -6.40
CA VAL A 214 10.04 12.15 -7.69
C VAL A 214 11.43 11.51 -7.69
N ARG A 215 12.15 11.54 -6.56
CA ARG A 215 13.44 10.84 -6.44
C ARG A 215 13.26 9.32 -6.45
N MET A 216 12.27 8.80 -5.73
CA MET A 216 11.93 7.36 -5.77
C MET A 216 11.58 6.89 -7.19
N LEU A 217 10.80 7.68 -7.94
CA LEU A 217 10.52 7.41 -9.35
C LEU A 217 11.81 7.39 -10.18
N ALA A 218 12.68 8.39 -10.03
CA ALA A 218 13.93 8.44 -10.79
C ALA A 218 14.81 7.22 -10.50
N ASP A 219 14.90 6.80 -9.24
CA ASP A 219 15.70 5.65 -8.84
C ASP A 219 15.11 4.35 -9.37
N ALA A 220 13.79 4.16 -9.31
CA ALA A 220 13.11 3.01 -9.93
C ALA A 220 13.38 2.93 -11.44
N VAL A 221 13.39 4.06 -12.14
CA VAL A 221 13.71 4.12 -13.58
C VAL A 221 15.18 3.82 -13.85
N ARG A 222 16.11 4.25 -12.99
CA ARG A 222 17.54 3.86 -13.09
C ARG A 222 17.71 2.37 -12.89
N SER A 223 17.09 1.80 -11.87
CA SER A 223 17.18 0.36 -11.60
C SER A 223 16.65 -0.48 -12.78
N LEU A 224 15.64 0.01 -13.51
CA LEU A 224 15.19 -0.63 -14.75
C LEU A 224 16.25 -0.63 -15.87
N ALA A 225 17.07 0.42 -15.95
CA ALA A 225 18.16 0.50 -16.92
C ALA A 225 19.25 -0.52 -16.61
N ASP A 226 19.51 -0.75 -15.32
CA ASP A 226 20.58 -1.63 -14.86
C ASP A 226 20.17 -3.10 -14.83
N ALA A 227 18.88 -3.40 -14.62
CA ALA A 227 18.34 -4.77 -14.65
C ALA A 227 18.24 -5.38 -16.07
N GLY A 228 18.35 -4.56 -17.11
CA GLY A 228 18.30 -4.99 -18.52
C GLY A 228 19.68 -5.23 -19.17
N MET A 229 20.76 -5.09 -18.41
CA MET A 229 22.14 -5.42 -18.83
C MET A 229 22.49 -6.85 -18.45
#